data_AF-A0A9E5GDB5-F1
#
_entry.id   AF-A0A9E5GDB5-F1
#
_cell.length_a   1.000
_cell.length_b   1.000
_cell.length_c   1.000
_cell.angle_alpha   90.00
_cell.angle_beta   90.00
_cell.angle_gamma   90.00
#
_symmetry.space_group_name_H-M   'P 1'
#
loop_
_entity.id
_entity.type
_entity.pdbx_description
1 polymer ?
#
loop_
_entity_poly.entity_id
_entity_poly.type
_entity_poly.pdbx_seq_one_letter_code
_entity_poly.pdbx_strand_id
1 'polypeptide(L)'
;MTIDMKIMGNRLKASREKIGLTQNHIAEYLDVDQSLVSKFESGERVISTDMLDALSSLFCCPVSALVSNNDYGKPIEFAFRTSAIEKNDLEALAIINKIALNQLQMERLSKGIKA
;
A
#
# COMPACT_ATOMS: atom_id res chain seq x y z
N MET A 1 -13.46 15.45 5.30
CA MET A 1 -12.18 14.90 5.79
C MET A 1 -11.09 15.41 4.85
N THR A 2 -10.17 16.24 5.34
CA THR A 2 -9.10 16.81 4.50
C THR A 2 -7.90 15.88 4.56
N ILE A 3 -7.47 15.35 3.42
CA ILE A 3 -6.27 14.51 3.33
C ILE A 3 -5.05 15.43 3.29
N ASP A 4 -4.15 15.28 4.26
CA ASP A 4 -2.84 15.94 4.21
C ASP A 4 -1.91 15.13 3.32
N MET A 5 -1.56 15.70 2.16
CA MET A 5 -0.75 15.03 1.14
C MET A 5 0.66 14.72 1.62
N LYS A 6 1.21 15.52 2.55
CA LYS A 6 2.56 15.30 3.07
C LYS A 6 2.59 14.15 4.06
N ILE A 7 1.56 14.05 4.91
CA ILE A 7 1.41 12.90 5.81
C ILE A 7 1.19 11.61 5.00
N MET A 8 0.33 11.68 3.99
CA MET A 8 0.03 10.57 3.10
C MET A 8 1.29 10.09 2.35
N GLY A 9 2.06 11.01 1.77
CA GLY A 9 3.31 10.70 1.08
C GLY A 9 4.35 10.04 1.99
N ASN A 10 4.51 10.55 3.22
CA ASN A 10 5.39 9.94 4.22
C ASN A 10 4.96 8.50 4.58
N ARG A 11 3.66 8.23 4.63
CA ARG A 11 3.13 6.88 4.91
C ARG A 11 3.34 5.92 3.76
N LEU A 12 3.18 6.37 2.51
CA LEU A 12 3.54 5.58 1.34
C LEU A 12 5.01 5.17 1.39
N LYS A 13 5.89 6.14 1.63
CA LYS A 13 7.33 5.92 1.75
C LYS A 13 7.67 4.92 2.85
N ALA A 14 7.12 5.11 4.05
CA ALA A 14 7.35 4.22 5.18
C ALA A 14 6.85 2.79 4.90
N SER A 15 5.68 2.65 4.27
CA SER A 15 5.10 1.34 3.91
C SER A 15 5.98 0.63 2.88
N ARG A 16 6.43 1.35 1.86
CA ARG A 16 7.34 0.84 0.82
C ARG A 16 8.66 0.36 1.42
N GLU A 17 9.32 1.19 2.24
CA GLU A 17 10.61 0.89 2.85
C GLU A 17 10.52 -0.29 3.83
N LYS A 18 9.41 -0.39 4.55
CA LYS A 18 9.16 -1.48 5.49
C LYS A 18 9.11 -2.86 4.83
N ILE A 19 8.64 -2.95 3.59
CA ILE A 19 8.64 -4.21 2.82
C ILE A 19 9.85 -4.32 1.87
N GLY A 20 10.84 -3.43 2.00
CA GLY A 20 12.10 -3.50 1.27
C GLY A 20 12.03 -3.09 -0.20
N LEU A 21 10.98 -2.39 -0.64
CA LEU A 21 10.83 -1.99 -2.04
C LEU A 21 11.50 -0.63 -2.33
N THR A 22 11.97 -0.47 -3.57
CA THR A 22 12.47 0.81 -4.08
C THR A 22 11.35 1.60 -4.74
N GLN A 23 11.54 2.90 -4.99
CA GLN A 23 10.57 3.69 -5.75
C GLN A 23 10.41 3.18 -7.20
N ASN A 24 11.45 2.57 -7.78
CA ASN A 24 11.37 1.93 -9.10
C ASN A 24 10.42 0.72 -9.09
N HIS A 25 10.48 -0.13 -8.06
CA HIS A 25 9.55 -1.27 -7.96
C HIS A 25 8.09 -0.81 -7.92
N ILE A 26 7.81 0.27 -7.21
CA ILE A 26 6.46 0.86 -7.17
C ILE A 26 6.06 1.46 -8.52
N ALA A 27 7.00 2.12 -9.20
CA ALA A 27 6.78 2.68 -10.53
C ALA A 27 6.44 1.60 -11.56
N GLU A 28 7.21 0.51 -11.59
CA GLU A 28 6.96 -0.64 -12.47
C GLU A 28 5.61 -1.29 -12.18
N TYR A 29 5.28 -1.47 -10.90
CA TYR A 29 4.00 -2.02 -10.46
C TYR A 29 2.81 -1.15 -10.89
N LEU A 30 2.91 0.17 -10.75
CA LEU A 30 1.85 1.11 -11.11
C LEU A 30 1.86 1.54 -12.58
N ASP A 31 2.84 1.09 -13.37
CA ASP A 31 3.05 1.48 -14.77
C ASP A 31 3.24 3.00 -14.95
N VAL A 32 4.10 3.60 -14.11
CA VAL A 32 4.41 5.04 -14.09
C VAL A 32 5.91 5.30 -13.98
N ASP A 33 6.32 6.55 -14.20
CA ASP A 33 7.71 6.95 -13.95
C ASP A 33 8.05 6.99 -12.45
N GLN A 34 9.28 6.60 -12.08
CA GLN A 34 9.76 6.72 -10.70
C GLN A 34 9.72 8.16 -10.17
N SER A 35 9.87 9.16 -11.04
CA SER A 35 9.74 10.57 -10.64
C SER A 35 8.34 10.91 -10.13
N LEU A 36 7.31 10.22 -10.63
CA LEU A 36 5.93 10.40 -10.18
C LEU A 36 5.73 9.78 -8.79
N VAL A 37 6.30 8.59 -8.55
CA VAL A 37 6.32 7.96 -7.21
C VAL A 37 7.01 8.86 -6.19
N SER A 38 8.15 9.45 -6.55
CA SER A 38 8.85 10.41 -5.68
C SER A 38 7.97 11.61 -5.31
N LYS A 39 7.21 12.17 -6.27
CA LYS A 39 6.27 13.27 -6.04
C LYS A 39 5.05 12.87 -5.20
N PHE A 40 4.61 11.61 -5.28
CA PHE A 40 3.60 11.08 -4.36
C PHE A 40 4.16 11.04 -2.93
N GLU A 41 5.36 10.51 -2.75
CA GLU A 41 6.00 10.39 -1.43
C GLU A 41 6.36 11.74 -0.80
N SER A 42 6.67 12.78 -1.60
CA SER A 42 6.90 14.14 -1.09
C SER A 42 5.62 14.94 -0.82
N GLY A 43 4.47 14.44 -1.28
CA GLY A 43 3.18 15.14 -1.20
C GLY A 43 3.00 16.26 -2.23
N GLU A 44 3.90 16.36 -3.21
CA GLU A 44 3.82 17.34 -4.30
C GLU A 44 2.73 17.02 -5.32
N ARG A 45 2.34 15.75 -5.45
CA ARG A 45 1.30 15.32 -6.37
C ARG A 45 0.28 14.41 -5.71
N VAL A 46 -0.98 14.65 -6.06
CA VAL A 46 -2.11 13.81 -5.63
C VAL A 46 -2.05 12.47 -6.37
N ILE A 47 -2.17 11.39 -5.60
CA ILE A 47 -2.31 10.02 -6.11
C ILE A 47 -3.78 9.74 -6.47
N SER A 48 -4.02 9.02 -7.57
CA SER A 48 -5.39 8.62 -7.92
C SER A 48 -5.92 7.55 -6.97
N THR A 49 -7.24 7.44 -6.88
CA THR A 49 -7.89 6.42 -6.03
C THR A 49 -7.53 5.00 -6.48
N ASP A 50 -7.42 4.76 -7.79
CA ASP A 50 -7.07 3.43 -8.33
C ASP A 50 -5.64 3.02 -7.96
N MET A 51 -4.67 3.94 -8.09
CA MET A 51 -3.28 3.69 -7.66
C MET A 51 -3.20 3.49 -6.15
N LEU A 52 -4.01 4.22 -5.39
CA LEU A 52 -4.06 4.07 -3.95
C LEU A 52 -4.64 2.71 -3.52
N ASP A 53 -5.67 2.21 -4.22
CA ASP A 53 -6.22 0.86 -4.00
C ASP A 53 -5.20 -0.24 -4.36
N ALA A 54 -4.48 -0.04 -5.46
CA ALA A 54 -3.40 -0.95 -5.87
C ALA A 54 -2.27 -1.01 -4.82
N LEU A 55 -1.86 0.13 -4.27
CA LEU A 55 -0.85 0.20 -3.20
C LEU A 55 -1.37 -0.34 -1.87
N SER A 56 -2.63 -0.10 -1.54
CA SER A 56 -3.31 -0.69 -0.37
C SER A 56 -3.29 -2.21 -0.42
N SER A 57 -3.57 -2.78 -1.59
CA SER A 57 -3.46 -4.23 -1.83
C SER A 57 -2.00 -4.70 -1.72
N LEU A 58 -1.05 -4.01 -2.35
CA LEU A 58 0.36 -4.39 -2.29
C LEU A 58 0.94 -4.34 -0.86
N PHE A 59 0.60 -3.32 -0.09
CA PHE A 59 1.08 -3.14 1.29
C PHE A 59 0.27 -3.92 2.33
N CYS A 60 -0.75 -4.68 1.90
CA CYS A 60 -1.63 -5.46 2.77
C CYS A 60 -2.25 -4.63 3.90
N CYS A 61 -2.71 -3.43 3.59
CA CYS A 61 -3.33 -2.52 4.57
C CYS A 61 -4.56 -1.85 3.96
N PRO A 62 -5.56 -1.40 4.75
CA PRO A 62 -6.69 -0.66 4.20
C PRO A 62 -6.25 0.71 3.66
N VAL A 63 -6.95 1.27 2.67
CA VAL A 63 -6.67 2.62 2.13
C VAL A 63 -6.61 3.68 3.23
N SER A 64 -7.47 3.56 4.24
CA SER A 64 -7.47 4.46 5.40
C SER A 64 -6.10 4.50 6.10
N ALA A 65 -5.32 3.41 6.03
CA ALA A 65 -3.97 3.30 6.57
C ALA A 65 -2.96 4.24 5.94
N LEU A 66 -3.16 4.52 4.66
CA LEU A 66 -2.29 5.37 3.87
C LEU A 66 -2.69 6.84 4.01
N VAL A 67 -3.98 7.14 4.21
CA VAL A 67 -4.49 8.53 4.21
C VAL A 67 -4.76 9.13 5.58
N SER A 68 -4.94 8.34 6.64
CA SER A 68 -5.31 8.85 7.96
C SER A 68 -4.16 8.79 8.96
N ASN A 69 -4.18 9.70 9.93
CA ASN A 69 -3.12 9.85 10.92
C ASN A 69 -3.15 8.79 12.04
N ASN A 70 -4.10 7.84 12.00
CA ASN A 70 -4.18 6.80 13.01
C ASN A 70 -3.03 5.80 12.85
N ASP A 71 -2.59 5.23 13.97
CA ASP A 71 -1.63 4.13 13.96
C ASP A 71 -2.34 2.89 13.40
N TYR A 72 -1.79 2.34 12.32
CA TYR A 72 -2.29 1.10 11.75
C TYR A 72 -1.40 -0.02 12.26
N GLY A 73 -2.04 -1.12 12.66
CA GLY A 73 -1.35 -2.32 13.14
C GLY A 73 -0.24 -2.75 12.18
N LYS A 74 0.79 -3.38 12.73
CA LYS A 74 2.02 -3.75 12.01
C LYS A 74 1.68 -4.38 10.64
N PRO A 75 2.07 -3.74 9.51
CA PRO A 75 2.00 -4.40 8.21
C PRO A 75 2.81 -5.70 8.26
N ILE A 76 2.37 -6.70 7.52
CA ILE A 76 3.05 -8.00 7.43
C ILE A 76 4.44 -7.75 6.84
N GLU A 77 5.48 -7.97 7.65
CA GLU A 77 6.86 -7.80 7.22
C GLU A 77 7.26 -9.02 6.40
N PHE A 78 7.46 -8.81 5.10
CA PHE A 78 8.11 -9.78 4.24
C PHE A 78 9.58 -9.38 4.09
N ALA A 79 10.48 -10.23 4.57
CA ALA A 79 11.91 -10.09 4.29
C ALA A 79 12.16 -10.56 2.84
N PHE A 80 11.88 -9.69 1.88
CA PHE A 80 12.26 -9.94 0.49
C PHE A 80 13.79 -9.85 0.38
N ARG A 81 14.44 -11.02 0.40
CA ARG A 81 15.87 -11.16 0.12
C ARG A 81 16.08 -11.44 -1.36
N THR A 82 15.86 -10.48 -2.25
CA THR A 82 16.30 -10.69 -3.65
C THR A 82 16.46 -9.37 -4.38
N SER A 83 17.59 -9.25 -5.07
CA SER A 83 18.00 -8.17 -5.97
C SER A 83 17.30 -8.20 -7.35
N ALA A 84 16.20 -8.95 -7.48
CA ALA A 84 15.50 -9.25 -8.73
C ALA A 84 14.01 -9.54 -8.49
N ILE A 85 13.29 -8.63 -7.83
CA ILE A 85 11.82 -8.67 -7.79
C ILE A 85 11.31 -8.08 -9.10
N GLU A 86 10.47 -8.82 -9.80
CA GLU A 86 9.82 -8.35 -11.01
C GLU A 86 8.39 -7.87 -10.73
N LYS A 87 7.83 -7.09 -11.66
CA LYS A 87 6.43 -6.63 -11.61
C LYS A 87 5.44 -7.76 -11.32
N ASN A 88 5.61 -8.91 -11.99
CA ASN A 88 4.72 -10.06 -11.84
C ASN A 88 4.71 -10.61 -10.40
N ASP A 89 5.83 -10.55 -9.68
CA ASP A 89 5.89 -10.98 -8.28
C ASP A 89 5.08 -10.04 -7.39
N LEU A 90 5.15 -8.74 -7.65
CA LEU A 90 4.38 -7.72 -6.93
C LEU A 90 2.88 -7.85 -7.20
N GLU A 91 2.50 -8.16 -8.44
CA GLU A 91 1.11 -8.44 -8.82
C GLU A 91 0.57 -9.68 -8.10
N ALA A 92 1.34 -10.78 -8.09
CA ALA A 92 0.97 -12.00 -7.37
C ALA A 92 0.82 -11.73 -5.87
N LEU A 93 1.75 -10.97 -5.27
CA LEU A 93 1.69 -10.57 -3.86
C LEU A 93 0.45 -9.74 -3.57
N ALA A 94 0.13 -8.74 -4.42
CA ALA A 94 -1.04 -7.89 -4.25
C ALA A 94 -2.35 -8.70 -4.30
N ILE A 95 -2.44 -9.72 -5.16
CA ILE A 95 -3.59 -10.64 -5.22
C ILE A 95 -3.73 -11.42 -3.92
N ILE A 96 -2.63 -12.01 -3.41
CA ILE A 96 -2.63 -12.76 -2.15
C ILE A 96 -3.06 -11.86 -0.98
N ASN A 97 -2.50 -10.66 -0.91
CA ASN A 97 -2.84 -9.68 0.12
C ASN A 97 -4.31 -9.26 0.03
N LYS A 98 -4.85 -9.10 -1.19
CA LYS A 98 -6.27 -8.77 -1.39
C LYS A 98 -7.18 -9.90 -0.88
N ILE A 99 -6.80 -11.16 -1.06
CA ILE A 99 -7.52 -12.30 -0.47
C ILE A 99 -7.49 -12.21 1.06
N ALA A 100 -6.32 -11.98 1.65
CA ALA A 100 -6.17 -11.85 3.10
C ALA A 100 -6.99 -10.69 3.69
N LEU A 101 -6.95 -9.52 3.04
CA LEU A 101 -7.73 -8.34 3.44
C LEU A 101 -9.24 -8.62 3.37
N ASN A 102 -9.69 -9.27 2.29
CA ASN A 102 -11.09 -9.66 2.14
C ASN A 102 -11.52 -10.65 3.23
N GLN A 103 -10.68 -11.64 3.58
CA GLN A 103 -10.94 -12.56 4.68
C GLN A 103 -11.06 -11.83 6.03
N LEU A 104 -10.13 -10.94 6.34
CA LEU A 104 -10.18 -10.12 7.56
C LEU A 104 -11.42 -9.22 7.61
N GLN A 105 -11.83 -8.67 6.46
CA GLN A 105 -13.06 -7.89 6.36
C GLN A 105 -14.30 -8.75 6.60
N MET A 106 -14.37 -9.95 6.01
CA MET A 106 -15.46 -10.89 6.24
C MET A 106 -15.57 -11.28 7.72
N GLU A 107 -14.45 -11.50 8.41
CA GLU A 107 -14.45 -11.76 9.86
C GLU A 107 -14.97 -10.58 10.68
N ARG A 108 -14.58 -9.35 10.33
CA ARG A 108 -15.06 -8.15 11.03
C ARG A 108 -16.57 -7.98 10.85
N LEU A 109 -17.06 -8.22 9.63
CA LEU A 109 -18.48 -8.18 9.32
C LEU A 109 -19.23 -9.28 10.08
N SER A 110 -18.73 -10.52 10.09
CA SER A 110 -19.36 -11.62 10.82
C SER A 110 -19.40 -11.40 12.34
N LYS A 111 -18.35 -10.80 12.93
CA LYS A 111 -18.31 -10.43 14.35
C LYS A 111 -19.19 -9.22 14.68
N GLY A 112 -19.42 -8.32 13.72
CA GLY A 112 -20.33 -7.17 13.83
C GLY A 112 -21.81 -7.55 13.65
N ILE A 113 -22.10 -8.65 12.96
CA ILE A 113 -23.42 -9.30 12.91
C ILE A 113 -23.56 -10.20 14.16
N LYS A 114 -23.50 -9.60 15.35
CA LYS A 114 -24.12 -10.19 16.53
C LYS A 114 -25.42 -9.42 16.73
N ALA A 115 -26.52 -10.01 16.24
CA ALA A 115 -27.88 -9.62 16.59
C ALA A 115 -28.20 -10.06 18.02
#